data_AF-A0A7M7LTM8-F1
#
_entry.id   AF-A0A7M7LTM8-F1
#
_cell.length_a   1.000
_cell.length_b   1.000
_cell.length_c   1.000
_cell.angle_alpha   90.00
_cell.angle_beta   90.00
_cell.angle_gamma   90.00
#
_symmetry.space_group_name_H-M   'P 1'
#
loop_
_entity.id
_entity.type
_entity.pdbx_description
1 polymer ?
#
loop_
_entity_poly.entity_id
_entity_poly.type
_entity_poly.pdbx_seq_one_letter_code
_entity_poly.pdbx_strand_id
1 'polypeptide(L)'
;MASSMAWLETLRQSRKTALIQDGRRKLHFILLDGRELVEEYDVKTNDLLVRKWKSKNVLGREVKWEFEIGEQFRRPAAGGEADLLMESSSNVSQDT
;
A
#
# COMPACT_ATOMS: atom_id res chain seq x y z
N MET A 1 10.10 0.59 24.20
CA MET A 1 9.82 -0.37 23.10
C MET A 1 8.44 -0.95 23.35
N ALA A 2 7.49 -0.77 22.44
CA ALA A 2 6.20 -1.47 22.57
C ALA A 2 6.48 -2.97 22.51
N SER A 3 6.02 -3.71 23.53
CA SER A 3 6.19 -5.16 23.57
C SER A 3 5.49 -5.81 22.37
N SER A 4 6.05 -6.89 21.83
CA SER A 4 5.40 -7.70 20.79
C SER A 4 3.97 -8.09 21.18
N MET A 5 3.70 -8.26 22.48
CA MET A 5 2.37 -8.52 23.02
C MET A 5 1.39 -7.35 22.85
N ALA A 6 1.85 -6.10 23.04
CA ALA A 6 1.00 -4.92 22.91
C ALA A 6 0.56 -4.71 21.44
N TRP A 7 1.47 -4.97 20.51
CA TRP A 7 1.17 -4.95 19.09
C TRP A 7 0.17 -6.05 18.69
N LEU A 8 0.41 -7.28 19.16
CA LEU A 8 -0.51 -8.40 18.91
C LEU A 8 -1.91 -8.11 19.46
N GLU A 9 -2.02 -7.51 20.64
CA GLU A 9 -3.31 -7.14 21.22
C GLU A 9 -4.02 -6.08 20.38
N THR A 10 -3.28 -5.07 19.90
CA THR A 10 -3.80 -4.05 18.99
C THR A 10 -4.39 -4.68 17.72
N LEU A 11 -3.66 -5.63 17.10
CA LEU A 11 -4.15 -6.34 15.92
C LEU A 11 -5.34 -7.26 16.22
N ARG A 12 -5.38 -7.91 17.40
CA ARG A 12 -6.51 -8.76 17.81
C ARG A 12 -7.80 -7.95 17.89
N GLN A 13 -7.74 -6.77 18.48
CA GLN A 13 -8.86 -5.84 18.67
C GLN A 13 -9.27 -5.09 17.39
N SER A 14 -8.37 -4.99 16.41
CA SER A 14 -8.67 -4.35 15.12
C SER A 14 -9.72 -5.11 14.30
N ARG A 15 -10.48 -4.38 13.48
CA ARG A 15 -11.27 -4.99 12.41
C ARG A 15 -10.33 -5.40 11.28
N LYS A 16 -10.44 -6.64 10.83
CA LYS A 16 -9.50 -7.23 9.87
C LYS A 16 -10.23 -7.91 8.73
N THR A 17 -9.76 -7.70 7.51
CA THR A 17 -10.22 -8.40 6.30
C THR A 17 -9.02 -8.99 5.58
N ALA A 18 -9.23 -10.14 4.94
CA ALA A 18 -8.20 -10.84 4.19
C ALA A 18 -8.76 -11.27 2.84
N LEU A 19 -7.95 -11.10 1.79
CA LEU A 19 -8.28 -11.53 0.43
C LEU A 19 -7.02 -12.13 -0.21
N ILE A 20 -7.21 -13.19 -1.01
CA ILE A 20 -6.16 -13.71 -1.88
C ILE A 20 -6.55 -13.39 -3.33
N GLN A 21 -5.64 -12.73 -4.06
CA GLN A 21 -5.83 -12.35 -5.45
C GLN A 21 -4.48 -12.35 -6.18
N ASP A 22 -4.42 -12.94 -7.38
CA ASP A 22 -3.23 -12.98 -8.24
C ASP A 22 -1.94 -13.41 -7.53
N GLY A 23 -2.02 -14.45 -6.71
CA GLY A 23 -0.88 -14.97 -5.94
C GLY A 23 -0.44 -14.10 -4.76
N ARG A 24 -1.19 -13.04 -4.42
CA ARG A 24 -0.94 -12.19 -3.25
C ARG A 24 -2.03 -12.32 -2.20
N ARG A 25 -1.65 -12.40 -0.93
CA ARG A 25 -2.54 -12.29 0.22
C ARG A 25 -2.51 -10.85 0.73
N LYS A 26 -3.63 -10.15 0.60
CA LYS A 26 -3.82 -8.81 1.14
C LYS A 26 -4.53 -8.89 2.49
N LEU A 27 -3.94 -8.29 3.51
CA LEU A 27 -4.53 -8.08 4.83
C LEU A 27 -4.81 -6.59 5.00
N HIS A 28 -6.02 -6.24 5.43
CA HIS A 28 -6.39 -4.86 5.75
C HIS A 28 -6.93 -4.80 7.17
N PHE A 29 -6.23 -4.06 8.00
CA PHE A 29 -6.57 -3.79 9.39
C PHE A 29 -7.07 -2.36 9.55
N ILE A 30 -8.13 -2.20 10.31
CA ILE A 30 -8.65 -0.92 10.78
C ILE A 30 -8.50 -0.93 12.29
N LEU A 31 -7.52 -0.15 12.77
CA LEU A 31 -7.14 -0.09 14.18
C LEU A 31 -8.16 0.72 14.98
N LEU A 32 -8.18 0.54 16.30
CA LEU A 32 -9.12 1.22 17.20
C LEU A 32 -8.98 2.75 17.20
N ASP A 33 -7.77 3.25 16.94
CA ASP A 33 -7.51 4.68 16.80
C ASP A 33 -7.94 5.24 15.43
N GLY A 34 -8.47 4.40 14.54
CA GLY A 34 -8.94 4.74 13.20
C GLY A 34 -7.85 4.79 12.14
N ARG A 35 -6.60 4.45 12.45
CA ARG A 35 -5.57 4.22 11.43
C ARG A 35 -5.85 2.93 10.67
N GLU A 36 -5.43 2.91 9.41
CA GLU A 36 -5.52 1.72 8.58
C GLU A 36 -4.13 1.20 8.23
N LEU A 37 -3.96 -0.13 8.25
CA LEU A 37 -2.75 -0.83 7.83
C LEU A 37 -3.13 -1.82 6.74
N VAL A 38 -2.40 -1.79 5.63
CA VAL A 38 -2.50 -2.80 4.58
C VAL A 38 -1.16 -3.48 4.41
N GLU A 39 -1.19 -4.81 4.45
CA GLU A 39 -0.05 -5.66 4.11
C GLU A 39 -0.39 -6.57 2.94
N GLU A 40 0.54 -6.73 2.00
CA GLU A 40 0.44 -7.72 0.93
C GLU A 40 1.61 -8.69 1.02
N TYR A 41 1.30 -9.98 0.97
CA TYR A 41 2.27 -11.06 1.03
C TYR A 41 2.23 -11.87 -0.27
N ASP A 42 3.38 -12.36 -0.73
CA ASP A 42 3.40 -13.43 -1.72
C ASP A 42 2.85 -14.72 -1.07
N VAL A 43 1.88 -15.37 -1.72
CA VAL A 43 1.22 -16.57 -1.15
C VAL A 43 2.16 -17.78 -1.11
N LYS A 44 3.14 -17.86 -2.02
CA LYS A 44 4.06 -18.99 -2.12
C LYS A 44 5.21 -18.86 -1.14
N THR A 45 5.84 -17.69 -1.08
CA THR A 45 7.03 -17.48 -0.24
C THR A 45 6.70 -16.94 1.15
N ASN A 46 5.50 -16.37 1.33
CA ASN A 46 5.12 -15.58 2.50
C ASN A 46 5.97 -14.30 2.70
N ASP A 47 6.69 -13.86 1.68
CA ASP A 47 7.43 -12.60 1.75
C ASP A 47 6.46 -11.42 1.82
N LEU A 48 6.78 -10.46 2.69
CA LEU A 48 6.07 -9.19 2.76
C LEU A 48 6.45 -8.32 1.57
N LEU A 49 5.52 -8.17 0.63
CA LEU A 49 5.72 -7.38 -0.58
C LEU A 49 5.41 -5.91 -0.35
N VAL A 50 4.31 -5.60 0.35
CA VAL A 50 3.87 -4.22 0.59
C VAL A 50 3.43 -4.07 2.04
N ARG A 51 3.83 -2.96 2.67
CA ARG A 51 3.22 -2.46 3.90
C ARG A 51 2.95 -0.99 3.75
N LYS A 52 1.71 -0.57 3.99
CA LYS A 52 1.32 0.84 3.92
C LYS A 52 0.29 1.21 4.97
N TRP A 53 0.33 2.47 5.35
CA TRP A 53 -0.46 3.05 6.41
C TRP A 53 -1.33 4.18 5.89
N LYS A 54 -2.49 4.36 6.50
CA LYS A 54 -3.33 5.53 6.30
C LYS A 54 -3.71 6.09 7.67
N SER A 55 -3.38 7.35 7.90
CA SER A 55 -3.74 8.05 9.12
C SER A 55 -5.25 8.31 9.19
N LYS A 56 -5.78 8.43 10.41
CA LYS A 56 -7.17 8.81 10.63
C LYS A 56 -7.41 10.20 10.06
N ASN A 57 -8.46 10.34 9.25
CA ASN A 57 -8.86 11.63 8.71
C ASN A 57 -9.45 12.52 9.83
N VAL A 58 -9.00 13.76 9.91
CA VAL A 58 -9.67 14.83 10.66
C VAL A 58 -10.50 15.61 9.65
N LEU A 59 -11.80 15.32 9.61
CA LEU A 59 -12.87 16.02 8.88
C LEU A 59 -12.46 16.69 7.55
N GLY A 60 -12.63 15.94 6.45
CA GLY A 60 -12.74 16.50 5.10
C GLY A 60 -11.48 16.53 4.24
N ARG A 61 -10.32 16.07 4.75
CA ARG A 61 -9.10 15.94 3.93
C ARG A 61 -8.88 14.50 3.48
N GLU A 62 -8.60 14.29 2.20
CA GLU A 62 -8.17 12.97 1.74
C GLU A 62 -6.80 12.66 2.34
N VAL A 63 -6.71 11.60 3.15
CA VAL A 63 -5.44 11.12 3.71
C VAL A 63 -4.83 10.13 2.73
N LYS A 64 -3.62 10.43 2.25
CA LYS A 64 -2.86 9.56 1.34
C LYS A 64 -2.36 8.32 2.09
N TRP A 65 -2.17 7.24 1.34
CA TRP A 65 -1.46 6.06 1.85
C TRP A 65 0.05 6.35 1.86
N GLU A 66 0.68 6.05 2.98
CA GLU A 66 2.13 6.13 3.16
C GLU A 66 2.70 4.71 3.11
N PHE A 67 3.59 4.46 2.16
CA PHE A 67 4.23 3.15 2.00
C PHE A 67 5.44 3.07 2.94
N GLU A 68 5.40 2.08 3.83
CA GLU A 68 6.57 1.68 4.63
C GLU A 68 7.44 0.70 3.83
N ILE A 69 6.81 -0.21 3.08
CA ILE A 69 7.48 -1.23 2.27
C ILE A 69 6.78 -1.35 0.92
N GLY A 70 7.58 -1.53 -0.13
CA GLY A 70 7.09 -2.05 -1.40
C GLY A 70 6.36 -1.06 -2.29
N GLU A 71 6.63 0.24 -2.18
CA GLU A 71 6.05 1.25 -3.07
C GLU A 71 6.31 0.93 -4.55
N GLN A 72 7.48 0.36 -4.88
CA GLN A 72 7.82 -0.13 -6.23
C GLN A 72 6.90 -1.26 -6.74
N PHE A 73 6.23 -1.97 -5.84
CA PHE A 73 5.27 -3.04 -6.18
C PHE A 73 3.83 -2.54 -6.28
N ARG A 74 3.64 -1.20 -6.26
CA ARG A 74 2.34 -0.57 -6.47
C ARG A 74 1.77 -1.04 -7.78
N ARG A 75 0.69 -1.83 -7.70
CA ARG A 75 -0.14 -2.09 -8.86
C ARG A 75 -0.88 -0.79 -9.18
N PRO A 76 -0.95 -0.37 -10.46
CA PRO A 76 -1.87 0.67 -10.88
C PRO A 76 -3.26 0.30 -10.35
N ALA A 77 -3.97 1.27 -9.78
CA ALA A 77 -5.34 1.01 -9.34
C ALA A 77 -6.12 0.49 -10.55
N ALA A 78 -6.83 -0.63 -10.39
CA ALA A 78 -7.77 -1.09 -11.40
C ALA A 78 -8.88 -0.03 -11.50
N GLY A 79 -8.72 0.90 -12.44
CA GLY A 79 -9.57 2.06 -12.67
C GLY A 79 -8.83 3.40 -12.54
N GLY A 80 -8.35 3.92 -13.68
CA GLY A 80 -7.98 5.33 -13.82
C GLY A 80 -6.48 5.61 -13.91
N GLU A 81 -5.94 5.42 -15.11
CA GLU A 81 -4.89 6.22 -15.77
C GLU A 81 -4.09 7.17 -14.85
N ALA A 82 -2.95 6.69 -14.38
CA ALA A 82 -1.90 7.54 -13.80
C ALA A 82 -0.51 7.07 -14.23
N ASP A 83 -0.40 6.52 -15.44
CA ASP A 83 0.84 6.54 -16.20
C ASP A 83 0.70 7.66 -17.23
N LEU A 84 1.15 8.84 -16.81
CA LEU A 84 1.50 9.92 -17.71
C LEU A 84 2.69 9.44 -18.55
N LEU A 85 2.41 8.65 -19.60
CA LEU A 85 3.36 8.48 -20.69
C LEU A 85 3.37 9.78 -21.49
N MET A 86 4.19 10.73 -21.04
CA MET A 86 4.56 11.89 -21.85
C MET A 86 5.80 11.50 -22.66
N GLU A 87 5.60 11.19 -23.93
CA GLU A 87 6.69 10.98 -24.88
C GLU A 87 7.50 12.28 -25.05
N SER A 88 8.82 12.20 -24.86
CA SER A 88 9.73 13.28 -25.21
C SER A 88 9.75 13.43 -26.73
N SER A 89 9.18 14.51 -27.24
CA SER A 89 9.38 14.92 -28.62
C SER A 89 10.61 15.83 -28.70
N SER A 90 11.44 15.56 -29.71
CA SER A 90 12.64 16.31 -30.12
C SER A 90 13.97 15.88 -29.50
N ASN A 91 14.55 14.82 -30.07
CA ASN A 91 15.99 14.82 -30.36
C ASN A 91 16.16 15.20 -31.83
N VAL A 92 16.78 16.36 -32.13
CA VAL A 92 17.38 16.62 -33.45
C VAL A 92 18.89 16.69 -33.22
N SER A 93 19.53 15.55 -33.49
CA SER A 93 20.90 15.46 -33.96
C SER A 93 20.76 14.69 -35.27
N GLN A 94 21.08 15.23 -36.44
CA GLN A 94 22.44 15.32 -37.00
C GLN A 94 22.31 16.07 -38.35
N ASP A 95 23.15 17.06 -38.63
CA ASP A 95 24.44 16.92 -39.35
C ASP A 95 24.24 16.96 -40.88
N THR A 96 24.66 18.07 -41.52
CA THR A 96 25.15 18.19 -42.91
C THR A 96 25.75 19.57 -43.14
#